data_AF-A0A3C0Z683-F1
#
_entry.id   AF-A0A3C0Z683-F1
#
_cell.length_a   1.000
_cell.length_b   1.000
_cell.length_c   1.000
_cell.angle_alpha   90.00
_cell.angle_beta   90.00
_cell.angle_gamma   90.00
#
_symmetry.space_group_name_H-M   'P 1'
#
loop_
_entity.id
_entity.type
_entity.pdbx_description
1 polymer ?
#
loop_
_entity_poly.entity_id
_entity_poly.type
_entity_poly.pdbx_seq_one_letter_code
_entity_poly.pdbx_strand_id
1 'polypeptide(L)' 'RVNNLTGIHLRKNRKQIEPVWKELLLNAKDKAEYYPQYFIFDKTGKLVVEKALRPSNGKQLYDQIDQILNQ' A
#
# COMPACT_ATOMS: atom_id res chain seq x y z
N ARG A 1 -1.09 -16.14 13.72
CA ARG A 1 -0.72 -14.71 13.58
C ARG A 1 0.41 -14.65 12.55
N VAL A 2 0.26 -13.90 11.46
CA VAL A 2 1.35 -13.72 10.50
C VAL A 2 2.25 -12.60 11.03
N ASN A 3 3.49 -12.94 11.42
CA ASN A 3 4.59 -12.00 11.65
C ASN A 3 4.32 -10.82 12.61
N ASN A 4 3.57 -11.00 13.71
CA ASN A 4 3.25 -9.93 14.69
C ASN A 4 2.62 -8.65 14.11
N LEU A 5 2.09 -8.69 12.88
CA LEU A 5 1.44 -7.54 12.26
C LEU A 5 0.08 -7.28 12.94
N THR A 6 -0.06 -6.10 13.54
CA THR A 6 -1.34 -5.61 14.06
C THR A 6 -2.17 -4.99 12.92
N GLY A 7 -3.49 -5.11 13.01
CA GLY A 7 -4.41 -4.54 12.02
C GLY A 7 -5.47 -5.52 11.53
N ILE A 8 -6.20 -5.12 10.48
CA ILE A 8 -7.23 -5.94 9.84
C ILE A 8 -6.56 -6.78 8.74
N HIS A 9 -6.66 -8.10 8.86
CA HIS A 9 -6.13 -9.04 7.88
C HIS A 9 -7.30 -9.65 7.11
N LEU A 10 -7.41 -9.33 5.82
CA LEU A 10 -8.44 -9.88 4.95
C LEU A 10 -7.81 -10.85 3.94
N ARG A 11 -8.34 -12.07 3.86
CA ARG A 11 -8.01 -13.00 2.78
C ARG A 11 -9.03 -12.83 1.66
N LYS A 12 -8.55 -12.47 0.47
CA LYS A 12 -9.35 -12.35 -0.76
C LYS A 12 -8.80 -13.30 -1.81
N ASN A 13 -9.68 -13.93 -2.59
CA ASN A 13 -9.27 -14.68 -3.78
C ASN A 13 -9.01 -13.74 -4.97
N ARG A 14 -8.52 -14.28 -6.10
CA ARG A 14 -8.17 -13.49 -7.29
C ARG A 14 -9.33 -12.64 -7.81
N LYS A 15 -10.53 -13.23 -7.94
CA LYS A 15 -11.73 -12.52 -8.43
C LYS A 15 -12.14 -11.39 -7.50
N GLN A 16 -11.93 -11.56 -6.19
CA GLN A 16 -12.29 -10.55 -5.19
C GLN A 16 -11.27 -9.41 -5.09
N ILE A 17 -9.98 -9.64 -5.36
CA ILE A 17 -8.94 -8.60 -5.24
C ILE A 17 -8.75 -7.80 -6.53
N GLU A 18 -9.07 -8.37 -7.69
CA GLU A 18 -8.97 -7.70 -8.99
C GLU A 18 -9.64 -6.31 -9.06
N PRO A 19 -10.90 -6.11 -8.60
CA PRO A 19 -11.51 -4.78 -8.64
C PRO A 19 -10.76 -3.76 -7.75
N VAL A 20 -10.23 -4.20 -6.61
CA VAL A 20 -9.44 -3.35 -5.70
C VAL A 20 -8.16 -2.91 -6.39
N TRP A 21 -7.48 -3.81 -7.11
CA TRP A 21 -6.29 -3.47 -7.89
C TRP A 21 -6.58 -2.43 -8.97
N LYS A 22 -7.68 -2.61 -9.72
CA LYS A 22 -8.10 -1.66 -10.77
C LYS A 22 -8.36 -0.27 -10.20
N GLU A 23 -8.98 -0.19 -9.02
CA GLU A 23 -9.24 1.07 -8.34
C GLU A 23 -7.96 1.75 -7.86
N LEU A 24 -7.12 1.02 -7.11
CA LEU A 24 -5.88 1.56 -6.54
C LEU A 24 -4.84 1.99 -7.60
N LEU A 25 -4.83 1.34 -8.76
CA LEU A 25 -3.87 1.62 -9.83
C LEU A 25 -4.45 2.43 -10.99
N LEU A 26 -5.70 2.89 -10.89
CA LEU A 26 -6.38 3.61 -11.98
C LEU A 26 -5.55 4.79 -12.50
N ASN A 27 -5.02 5.58 -11.56
CA ASN A 27 -4.25 6.80 -11.81
C ASN A 27 -2.73 6.62 -11.59
N ALA A 28 -2.28 5.40 -11.26
CA ALA A 28 -0.87 5.14 -11.04
C ALA A 28 -0.09 5.22 -12.36
N LYS A 29 1.11 5.81 -12.32
CA LYS A 29 2.05 5.79 -13.47
C LYS A 29 2.43 4.35 -13.84
N ASP A 30 2.63 3.51 -12.84
CA ASP A 30 2.85 2.08 -12.98
C ASP A 30 1.60 1.29 -12.58
N LYS A 31 0.99 0.62 -13.57
CA LYS A 31 -0.22 -0.19 -13.41
C LYS A 31 0.05 -1.68 -13.20
N ALA A 32 1.32 -2.10 -13.13
CA ALA A 32 1.65 -3.49 -12.85
C ALA A 32 1.20 -3.88 -11.43
N GLU A 33 0.77 -5.14 -11.26
CA GLU A 33 0.42 -5.69 -9.96
C GLU A 33 1.60 -6.49 -9.39
N TYR A 34 2.00 -6.22 -8.15
CA TYR A 34 3.07 -6.96 -7.48
C TYR A 34 2.57 -7.68 -6.25
N TYR A 35 3.22 -8.82 -5.93
CA TYR A 35 2.98 -9.57 -4.71
C TYR A 35 4.32 -9.83 -4.01
N PRO A 36 4.58 -9.23 -2.83
CA PRO A 36 3.75 -8.23 -2.13
C PRO A 36 3.84 -6.82 -2.74
N GLN A 37 2.78 -6.02 -2.57
CA GLN A 37 2.78 -4.57 -2.83
C GLN A 37 2.23 -3.84 -1.62
N TYR A 38 2.78 -2.65 -1.38
CA TYR A 38 2.43 -1.79 -0.26
C TYR A 38 1.89 -0.46 -0.76
N PHE A 39 0.94 0.09 -0.02
CA PHE A 39 0.26 1.34 -0.32
C PHE A 39 0.25 2.19 0.95
N ILE A 40 0.31 3.51 0.82
CA ILE A 40 0.11 4.44 1.93
C ILE A 40 -1.16 5.23 1.66
N PHE A 41 -2.04 5.26 2.65
CA PHE A 41 -3.26 6.05 2.66
C PHE A 41 -3.17 7.12 3.74
N ASP A 42 -3.75 8.29 3.48
CA ASP A 42 -3.90 9.30 4.51
C ASP A 42 -5.06 8.98 5.48
N LYS A 43 -5.24 9.84 6.49
CA LYS A 43 -6.28 9.66 7.52
C LYS A 43 -7.72 9.78 6.99
N THR A 44 -7.91 10.34 5.80
CA THR A 44 -9.22 10.42 5.13
C THR A 44 -9.51 9.21 4.26
N GLY A 45 -8.53 8.32 4.10
CA GLY A 45 -8.62 7.13 3.24
C GLY A 45 -8.18 7.40 1.80
N LYS A 46 -7.60 8.57 1.49
CA LYS A 46 -7.06 8.85 0.16
C LYS A 46 -5.74 8.12 -0.04
N LEU A 47 -5.57 7.48 -1.19
CA LEU A 47 -4.31 6.88 -1.59
C LEU A 47 -3.29 7.98 -1.90
N VAL A 48 -2.14 7.97 -1.20
CA VAL A 48 -1.07 8.98 -1.36
C VAL A 48 0.22 8.39 -1.92
N VAL A 49 0.42 7.08 -1.79
CA VAL A 49 1.53 6.36 -2.44
C VAL A 49 1.04 5.01 -2.95
N GLU A 50 1.07 4.82 -4.27
CA GLU A 50 0.61 3.61 -4.95
C GLU A 50 1.65 2.47 -4.91
N LYS A 51 2.93 2.84 -4.75
CA LYS A 51 4.09 1.94 -4.72
C LYS A 51 4.97 2.25 -3.51
N ALA A 52 4.47 1.97 -2.32
CA ALA A 52 5.18 2.27 -1.08
C ALA A 52 6.34 1.30 -0.86
N LEU A 53 7.36 1.75 -0.13
CA LEU A 53 8.45 0.89 0.31
C LEU A 53 7.92 -0.20 1.26
N ARG A 54 8.56 -1.37 1.24
CA ARG A 54 8.16 -2.47 2.12
C ARG A 54 8.57 -2.17 3.57
N PRO A 55 7.89 -2.74 4.58
CA PRO A 55 8.27 -2.55 5.99
C PRO A 55 9.74 -2.87 6.30
N SER A 56 10.31 -3.87 5.62
CA SER A 56 11.73 -4.22 5.78
C SER A 56 12.72 -3.28 5.10
N ASN A 57 12.27 -2.19 4.45
CA ASN A 57 13.15 -1.07 4.08
C ASN A 57 13.52 -0.18 5.27
N GLY A 58 12.87 -0.32 6.42
CA GLY A 58 13.22 0.40 7.65
C GLY A 58 13.20 1.92 7.45
N LYS A 59 14.34 2.59 7.68
CA LYS A 59 14.47 4.05 7.63
C LYS A 59 13.93 4.66 6.33
N GLN A 60 14.17 4.04 5.18
CA GLN A 60 13.72 4.60 3.90
C GLN A 60 12.19 4.70 3.80
N LEU A 61 11.47 3.74 4.38
CA LEU A 61 10.01 3.80 4.46
C LEU A 61 9.56 4.96 5.36
N TYR A 62 10.22 5.15 6.51
CA TYR A 62 9.91 6.28 7.39
C TYR A 62 10.22 7.63 6.74
N ASP A 63 11.35 7.75 6.05
CA ASP A 63 11.68 8.97 5.30
C ASP A 63 10.62 9.27 4.20
N GLN A 64 10.12 8.23 3.52
CA GLN A 64 9.01 8.37 2.55
C GLN A 64 7.72 8.85 3.23
N ILE A 65 7.40 8.33 4.41
CA ILE A 65 6.22 8.74 5.17
C ILE A 65 6.36 10.21 5.62
N ASP A 66 7.52 10.59 6.13
CA ASP A 66 7.77 11.95 6.60
C ASP A 66 7.69 12.98 5.47
N GLN A 67 8.10 12.62 4.25
CA GLN A 67 7.92 13.46 3.06
C GLN A 67 6.46 13.71 2.71
N ILE A 68 5.54 12.82 3.08
CA ILE A 68 4.10 13.00 2.85
C ILE A 68 3.49 13.85 3.97
N LEU A 69 3.93 13.64 5.21
CA LEU A 69 3.40 14.34 6.38
C LEU A 69 3.80 15.83 6.43
N ASN A 70 4.91 16.20 5.78
CA ASN A 70 5.44 17.57 5.76
C ASN A 70 5.22 18.30 4.42
N GLN A 71 4.30 17.82 3.58
CA GLN A 71 3.78 18.55 2.42
C GLN A 71 2.66 19.51 2.85
#